data_AF-A0A1G9EWU8-F1
#
_entry.id   AF-A0A1G9EWU8-F1
#
_cell.length_a   1.000
_cell.length_b   1.000
_cell.length_c   1.000
_cell.angle_alpha   90.00
_cell.angle_beta   90.00
_cell.angle_gamma   90.00
#
_symmetry.space_group_name_H-M   'P 1'
#
loop_
_entity.id
_entity.type
_entity.pdbx_description
1 polymer ?
#
loop_
_entity_poly.entity_id
_entity_poly.type
_entity_poly.pdbx_seq_one_letter_code
_entity_poly.pdbx_strand_id
1 'polypeptide(L)'
;MKLDITRTNQAIERLLETTESPRHRFLLQAYHRHRYLEIAGRYEEIFAPDMMVEHPVYHFHALGISTTLEGQDAIRGLYRTWAETGECVMYLYKAREEMIWPYDDRGRLIGEDVWKVDPDKAEIIKIAPADVITTQEAAQILNPLIKPLPAFEKAMGMADSRRR
;
A
#
# COMPACT_ATOMS: atom_id res chain seq x y z
N MET A 1 3.99 24.96 1.19
CA MET A 1 4.54 24.21 2.36
C MET A 1 4.59 22.77 1.94
N LYS A 2 5.79 22.21 1.78
CA LYS A 2 5.96 20.83 1.32
C LYS A 2 5.35 19.87 2.34
N LEU A 3 4.41 19.04 1.90
CA LEU A 3 3.73 18.08 2.76
C LEU A 3 4.72 16.98 3.16
N ASP A 4 4.69 16.57 4.43
CA ASP A 4 5.60 15.53 4.92
C ASP A 4 5.00 14.14 4.67
N ILE A 5 5.35 13.55 3.52
CA ILE A 5 4.90 12.21 3.12
C ILE A 5 5.42 11.10 4.03
N THR A 6 6.44 11.36 4.87
CA THR A 6 6.90 10.35 5.85
C THR A 6 5.81 10.08 6.88
N ARG A 7 4.91 11.03 7.13
CA ARG A 7 3.81 10.90 8.09
C ARG A 7 2.60 10.15 7.57
N THR A 8 2.57 9.78 6.28
CA THR A 8 1.43 9.10 5.64
C THR A 8 1.02 7.83 6.38
N ASN A 9 1.98 7.10 6.97
CA ASN A 9 1.73 5.86 7.71
C ASN A 9 1.76 6.00 9.24
N GLN A 10 1.79 7.23 9.79
CA GLN A 10 1.92 7.45 11.24
C GLN A 10 0.85 6.74 12.09
N ALA A 11 -0.36 6.56 11.55
CA ALA A 11 -1.41 5.80 12.23
C ALA A 11 -1.05 4.31 12.39
N ILE A 12 -0.39 3.72 11.39
CA ILE A 12 0.07 2.33 11.40
C ILE A 12 1.22 2.15 12.38
N GLU A 13 2.16 3.10 12.43
CA GLU A 13 3.25 3.12 13.41
C GLU A 13 2.72 3.12 14.84
N ARG A 14 1.78 4.02 15.16
CA ARG A 14 1.13 4.07 16.49
C ARG A 14 0.39 2.78 16.82
N LEU A 15 -0.30 2.18 15.84
CA LEU A 15 -1.03 0.93 16.07
C LEU A 15 -0.07 -0.25 16.29
N LEU A 16 1.08 -0.26 15.61
CA LEU A 16 2.14 -1.24 15.82
C LEU A 16 2.75 -1.16 17.24
N GLU A 17 2.77 -0.01 17.89
CA GLU A 17 3.28 0.13 19.26
C GLU A 17 2.41 -0.61 20.29
N THR A 18 1.09 -0.67 20.07
CA THR A 18 0.13 -1.24 21.02
C THR A 18 -0.43 -2.61 20.61
N THR A 19 -0.15 -3.09 19.39
CA THR A 19 -0.66 -4.37 18.90
C THR A 19 0.20 -5.54 19.37
N GLU A 20 -0.38 -6.45 20.15
CA GLU A 20 0.35 -7.62 20.67
C GLU A 20 0.29 -8.84 19.75
N SER A 21 -0.86 -9.08 19.09
CA SER A 21 -1.07 -10.24 18.21
C SER A 21 -0.01 -10.29 17.10
N PRO A 22 0.85 -11.33 17.06
CA PRO A 22 1.90 -11.44 16.04
C PRO A 22 1.35 -11.38 14.62
N ARG A 23 0.17 -11.98 14.39
CA ARG A 23 -0.52 -11.93 13.11
C ARG A 23 -0.91 -10.50 12.74
N HIS A 24 -1.56 -9.77 13.65
CA HIS A 24 -1.98 -8.39 13.36
C HIS A 24 -0.79 -7.47 13.13
N ARG A 25 0.30 -7.63 13.88
CA ARG A 25 1.55 -6.89 13.65
C ARG A 25 2.11 -7.15 12.25
N PHE A 26 2.09 -8.39 11.79
CA PHE A 26 2.54 -8.73 10.45
C PHE A 26 1.69 -8.05 9.37
N LEU A 27 0.35 -8.07 9.52
CA LEU A 27 -0.57 -7.40 8.59
C LEU A 27 -0.30 -5.88 8.51
N LEU A 28 -0.07 -5.24 9.66
CA LEU A 28 0.27 -3.82 9.72
C LEU A 28 1.60 -3.52 9.02
N GLN A 29 2.60 -4.39 9.15
CA GLN A 29 3.90 -4.25 8.47
C GLN A 29 3.78 -4.45 6.96
N ALA A 30 3.00 -5.44 6.50
CA ALA A 30 2.74 -5.68 5.09
C ALA A 30 2.04 -4.46 4.45
N TYR A 31 0.96 -3.97 5.07
CA TYR A 31 0.26 -2.76 4.65
C TYR A 31 1.17 -1.53 4.61
N HIS A 32 1.97 -1.32 5.68
CA HIS A 32 2.91 -0.22 5.77
C HIS A 32 3.91 -0.23 4.60
N ARG A 33 4.48 -1.41 4.29
CA ARG A 33 5.42 -1.59 3.18
C ARG A 33 4.76 -1.33 1.83
N HIS A 34 3.59 -1.95 1.58
CA HIS A 34 2.87 -1.81 0.32
C HIS A 34 2.60 -0.34 -0.02
N ARG A 35 2.01 0.40 0.92
CA ARG A 35 1.62 1.80 0.70
C ARG A 35 2.81 2.71 0.38
N TYR A 36 3.97 2.46 0.99
CA TYR A 36 5.18 3.20 0.64
C TYR A 36 5.79 2.79 -0.70
N LEU A 37 5.72 1.52 -1.09
CA LEU A 37 6.15 1.09 -2.42
C LEU A 37 5.32 1.75 -3.52
N GLU A 38 4.01 1.83 -3.33
CA GLU A 38 3.09 2.51 -4.24
C GLU A 38 3.40 4.00 -4.38
N ILE A 39 3.49 4.74 -3.27
CA ILE A 39 3.78 6.18 -3.27
C ILE A 39 5.18 6.47 -3.85
N ALA A 40 6.14 5.58 -3.64
CA ALA A 40 7.50 5.67 -4.18
C ALA A 40 7.59 5.29 -5.67
N GLY A 41 6.50 4.85 -6.32
CA GLY A 41 6.55 4.31 -7.68
C GLY A 41 7.36 3.01 -7.81
N ARG A 42 7.69 2.34 -6.69
CA ARG A 42 8.39 1.04 -6.63
C ARG A 42 7.39 -0.11 -6.59
N TYR A 43 6.32 0.02 -7.35
CA TYR A 43 5.18 -0.88 -7.27
C TYR A 43 5.53 -2.30 -7.75
N GLU A 44 6.59 -2.51 -8.53
CA GLU A 44 6.99 -3.87 -8.93
C GLU A 44 7.32 -4.76 -7.72
N GLU A 45 7.82 -4.19 -6.63
CA GLU A 45 8.14 -4.93 -5.40
C GLU A 45 6.90 -5.41 -4.65
N ILE A 46 5.72 -4.86 -4.94
CA ILE A 46 4.45 -5.32 -4.36
C ILE A 46 4.11 -6.73 -4.87
N PHE A 47 4.57 -7.09 -6.07
CA PHE A 47 4.32 -8.40 -6.68
C PHE A 47 5.31 -9.48 -6.23
N ALA A 48 6.17 -9.17 -5.26
CA ALA A 48 7.05 -10.19 -4.68
C ALA A 48 6.22 -11.34 -4.10
N PRO A 49 6.65 -12.61 -4.20
CA PRO A 49 5.87 -13.77 -3.76
C PRO A 49 5.52 -13.79 -2.26
N ASP A 50 6.24 -13.01 -1.46
CA ASP A 50 6.02 -12.80 -0.03
C ASP A 50 5.11 -11.60 0.28
N MET A 51 4.73 -10.79 -0.71
CA MET A 51 3.84 -9.63 -0.59
C MET A 51 2.43 -9.91 -1.16
N MET A 52 2.35 -10.53 -2.34
CA MET A 52 1.10 -10.71 -3.09
C MET A 52 0.91 -12.16 -3.54
N VAL A 53 -0.32 -12.66 -3.48
CA VAL A 53 -0.68 -13.99 -4.01
C VAL A 53 -0.55 -14.04 -5.54
N GLU A 54 -0.56 -15.23 -6.13
CA GLU A 54 -0.42 -15.43 -7.58
C GLU A 54 -1.64 -14.92 -8.37
N HIS A 55 -2.84 -15.04 -7.80
CA HIS A 55 -4.11 -14.64 -8.43
C HIS A 55 -4.87 -13.62 -7.55
N PRO A 56 -4.36 -12.38 -7.41
CA PRO A 56 -5.02 -11.33 -6.64
C PRO A 56 -6.27 -10.82 -7.36
N VAL A 57 -7.24 -10.28 -6.61
CA VAL A 57 -8.45 -9.64 -7.16
C VAL A 57 -8.68 -8.29 -6.49
N TYR A 58 -8.79 -7.22 -7.29
CA TYR A 58 -9.07 -5.86 -6.82
C TYR A 58 -10.47 -5.43 -7.27
N HIS A 59 -11.29 -4.94 -6.33
CA HIS A 59 -12.59 -4.35 -6.62
C HIS A 59 -12.52 -2.83 -6.44
N PHE A 60 -12.51 -2.09 -7.55
CA PHE A 60 -12.47 -0.64 -7.55
C PHE A 60 -13.84 -0.05 -7.76
N HIS A 61 -14.36 0.63 -6.74
CA HIS A 61 -15.57 1.44 -6.80
C HIS A 61 -15.26 2.90 -6.43
N ALA A 62 -14.49 3.58 -7.29
CA ALA A 62 -13.94 4.90 -7.03
C ALA A 62 -13.98 5.79 -8.28
N LEU A 63 -14.09 7.12 -8.08
CA LEU A 63 -14.04 8.13 -9.16
C LEU A 63 -15.09 7.93 -10.27
N GLY A 64 -16.26 7.36 -9.93
CA GLY A 64 -17.30 7.03 -10.91
C GLY A 64 -17.00 5.78 -11.73
N ILE A 65 -15.91 5.08 -11.43
CA ILE A 65 -15.50 3.82 -12.05
C ILE A 65 -15.86 2.67 -11.09
N SER A 66 -16.48 1.64 -11.65
CA SER A 66 -16.80 0.39 -10.96
C SER A 66 -16.21 -0.75 -11.79
N THR A 67 -15.13 -1.37 -11.33
CA THR A 67 -14.41 -2.40 -12.09
C THR A 67 -13.77 -3.45 -11.18
N THR A 68 -13.54 -4.64 -11.74
CA THR A 68 -12.82 -5.74 -11.09
C THR A 68 -11.57 -6.05 -11.91
N LEU A 69 -10.41 -6.13 -11.25
CA LEU A 69 -9.14 -6.54 -11.86
C LEU A 69 -8.70 -7.87 -11.27
N GLU A 70 -8.41 -8.84 -12.13
CA GLU A 70 -8.03 -10.19 -11.72
C GLU A 70 -6.62 -10.55 -12.22
N GLY A 71 -5.82 -11.12 -11.32
CA GLY A 71 -4.46 -11.56 -11.61
C GLY A 71 -3.41 -10.46 -11.50
N GLN A 72 -2.16 -10.87 -11.25
CA GLN A 72 -1.05 -9.93 -11.09
C GLN A 72 -0.82 -9.06 -12.33
N ASP A 73 -1.07 -9.57 -13.53
CA ASP A 73 -0.83 -8.83 -14.77
C ASP A 73 -1.79 -7.64 -14.93
N ALA A 74 -3.07 -7.81 -14.61
CA ALA A 74 -4.05 -6.73 -14.65
C ALA A 74 -3.70 -5.61 -13.64
N ILE A 75 -3.36 -6.00 -12.40
CA ILE A 75 -3.01 -5.05 -11.34
C ILE A 75 -1.67 -4.36 -11.64
N ARG A 76 -0.69 -5.09 -12.20
CA ARG A 76 0.60 -4.51 -12.63
C ARG A 76 0.40 -3.49 -13.75
N GLY A 77 -0.53 -3.74 -14.67
CA GLY A 77 -0.93 -2.80 -15.71
C GLY A 77 -1.52 -1.50 -15.14
N LEU A 78 -2.36 -1.60 -14.11
CA LEU A 78 -2.91 -0.44 -13.42
C LEU A 78 -1.81 0.41 -12.78
N TYR A 79 -0.94 -0.19 -11.97
CA TYR A 79 0.15 0.54 -11.32
C TYR A 79 1.13 1.16 -12.32
N ARG A 80 1.45 0.43 -13.41
CA ARG A 80 2.25 0.98 -14.51
C ARG A 80 1.61 2.23 -15.09
N THR A 81 0.30 2.18 -15.37
CA THR A 81 -0.44 3.31 -15.92
C THR A 81 -0.32 4.51 -15.00
N TRP A 82 -0.63 4.35 -13.71
CA TRP A 82 -0.53 5.44 -12.73
C TRP A 82 0.87 6.04 -12.60
N ALA A 83 1.91 5.20 -12.65
CA ALA A 83 3.29 5.64 -12.59
C ALA A 83 3.72 6.40 -13.86
N GLU A 84 3.35 5.91 -15.05
CA GLU A 84 3.73 6.50 -16.35
C GLU A 84 2.93 7.78 -16.68
N THR A 85 1.66 7.85 -16.29
CA THR A 85 0.79 9.02 -16.53
C THR A 85 1.00 10.14 -15.52
N GLY A 86 1.79 9.89 -14.46
CA GLY A 86 1.92 10.82 -13.35
C GLY A 86 0.62 10.97 -12.54
N GLU A 87 -0.37 10.10 -12.74
CA GLU A 87 -1.56 10.02 -11.89
C GLU A 87 -1.22 9.56 -10.47
N CYS A 88 0.02 9.09 -10.25
CA CYS A 88 0.57 8.96 -8.91
C CYS A 88 0.61 10.29 -8.12
N VAL A 89 0.66 11.50 -8.74
CA VAL A 89 0.48 12.79 -8.04
C VAL A 89 0.09 13.93 -8.99
N MET A 90 -0.99 14.66 -8.71
CA MET A 90 -1.05 16.13 -8.94
C MET A 90 -2.17 16.91 -8.20
N TYR A 91 -2.82 16.35 -7.19
CA TYR A 91 -3.73 17.09 -6.29
C TYR A 91 -3.67 16.45 -4.90
N LEU A 92 -3.81 17.25 -3.85
CA LEU A 92 -4.12 16.68 -2.53
C LEU A 92 -5.60 16.29 -2.58
N TYR A 93 -5.86 14.99 -2.67
CA TYR A 93 -7.19 14.43 -2.59
C TYR A 93 -7.50 14.13 -1.12
N LYS A 94 -8.44 14.88 -0.54
CA LYS A 94 -8.91 14.67 0.83
C LYS A 94 -10.29 14.04 0.77
N ALA A 95 -10.37 12.77 1.15
CA ALA A 95 -11.62 12.03 1.20
C ALA A 95 -11.66 11.09 2.40
N ARG A 96 -12.85 10.60 2.72
CA ARG A 96 -13.04 9.48 3.64
C ARG A 96 -13.10 8.20 2.82
N GLU A 97 -12.06 7.38 2.99
CA GLU A 97 -11.93 6.09 2.33
C GLU A 97 -11.97 4.98 3.36
N GLU A 98 -12.67 3.90 3.03
CA GLU A 98 -12.65 2.64 3.75
C GLU A 98 -11.92 1.64 2.87
N MET A 99 -10.86 1.05 3.43
CA MET A 99 -10.02 0.10 2.74
C MET A 99 -10.01 -1.21 3.53
N ILE A 100 -10.42 -2.29 2.89
CA ILE A 100 -10.39 -3.64 3.45
C ILE A 100 -9.35 -4.44 2.69
N TRP A 101 -8.34 -4.91 3.42
CA TRP A 101 -7.21 -5.65 2.86
C TRP A 101 -7.28 -7.08 3.38
N PRO A 102 -7.92 -8.01 2.66
CA PRO A 102 -7.93 -9.42 3.02
C PRO A 102 -6.54 -10.05 2.85
N TYR A 103 -6.14 -10.86 3.82
CA TYR A 103 -4.88 -11.61 3.80
C TYR A 103 -5.13 -13.08 4.07
N ASP A 104 -4.29 -13.94 3.50
CA ASP A 104 -4.35 -15.38 3.74
C ASP A 104 -3.78 -15.77 5.11
N ASP A 105 -3.72 -17.08 5.36
CA ASP A 105 -3.16 -17.66 6.59
C ASP A 105 -1.65 -17.40 6.76
N ARG A 106 -0.95 -17.08 5.66
CA ARG A 106 0.48 -16.74 5.62
C ARG A 106 0.74 -15.24 5.58
N GLY A 107 -0.30 -14.41 5.72
CA GLY A 107 -0.21 -12.96 5.72
C GLY A 107 0.09 -12.36 4.34
N ARG A 108 -0.09 -13.10 3.25
CA ARG A 108 0.01 -12.57 1.88
C ARG A 108 -1.28 -11.86 1.51
N LEU A 109 -1.17 -10.72 0.82
CA LEU A 109 -2.34 -9.94 0.41
C LEU A 109 -3.17 -10.73 -0.61
N ILE A 110 -4.43 -11.02 -0.29
CA ILE A 110 -5.40 -11.66 -1.20
C ILE A 110 -5.96 -10.63 -2.19
N GLY A 111 -6.22 -9.42 -1.71
CA GLY A 111 -6.83 -8.35 -2.48
C GLY A 111 -6.95 -7.07 -1.67
N GLU A 112 -7.59 -6.08 -2.27
CA GLU A 112 -7.92 -4.81 -1.64
C GLU A 112 -9.30 -4.38 -2.13
N ASP A 113 -10.19 -4.05 -1.20
CA ASP A 113 -11.48 -3.45 -1.48
C ASP A 113 -11.47 -2.00 -0.95
N VAL A 114 -11.73 -1.04 -1.83
CA VAL A 114 -11.71 0.40 -1.50
C VAL A 114 -13.06 1.04 -1.79
N TRP A 115 -13.66 1.65 -0.76
CA TRP A 115 -14.88 2.44 -0.89
C TRP A 115 -14.65 3.89 -0.49
N LYS A 116 -15.29 4.80 -1.22
CA LYS A 116 -15.43 6.21 -0.81
C LYS A 116 -16.72 6.34 0.00
N VAL A 117 -16.60 6.58 1.30
CA VAL A 117 -17.75 6.60 2.24
C VAL A 117 -18.66 7.82 2.01
N ASP A 118 -18.12 8.91 1.48
CA ASP A 118 -18.84 10.15 1.15
C ASP A 118 -18.17 10.83 -0.07
N PRO A 119 -18.36 10.34 -1.31
CA PRO A 119 -17.63 10.88 -2.46
C PRO A 119 -17.92 12.37 -2.71
N ASP A 120 -19.14 12.84 -2.41
CA ASP A 120 -19.55 14.24 -2.58
C ASP A 120 -18.88 15.21 -1.60
N LYS A 121 -18.24 14.69 -0.53
CA LYS A 121 -17.48 15.47 0.44
C LYS A 121 -15.98 15.50 0.14
N ALA A 122 -15.54 14.86 -0.95
CA ALA A 122 -14.14 14.84 -1.30
C ALA A 122 -13.67 16.23 -1.77
N GLU A 123 -12.49 16.65 -1.29
CA GLU A 123 -11.88 17.91 -1.69
C GLU A 123 -10.66 17.63 -2.58
N ILE A 124 -10.62 18.26 -3.74
CA ILE A 124 -9.45 18.28 -4.62
C ILE A 124 -8.74 19.61 -4.39
N ILE A 125 -7.60 19.57 -3.71
CA ILE A 125 -6.83 20.76 -3.35
C ILE A 125 -5.64 20.89 -4.30
N LYS A 126 -5.65 21.96 -5.11
CA LYS A 126 -4.53 22.29 -6.01
C LYS A 126 -3.32 22.69 -5.18
N ILE A 127 -2.18 22.05 -5.45
CA ILE A 127 -0.89 22.34 -4.83
C ILE A 127 0.01 23.12 -5.79
N ALA A 128 0.87 23.97 -5.23
CA ALA A 128 1.85 24.71 -6.02
C ALA A 128 2.86 23.72 -6.63
N PRO A 129 3.33 23.91 -7.88
CA PRO A 129 4.26 22.97 -8.52
C PRO A 129 5.53 22.68 -7.71
N ALA A 130 6.05 23.65 -6.96
CA ALA A 130 7.22 23.47 -6.09
C ALA A 130 6.94 22.65 -4.82
N ASP A 131 5.67 22.53 -4.43
CA ASP A 131 5.22 21.71 -3.29
C ASP A 131 4.78 20.29 -3.72
N VAL A 132 4.71 20.02 -5.03
CA VAL A 132 4.44 18.69 -5.59
C VAL A 132 5.60 17.78 -5.26
N ILE A 133 5.31 16.62 -4.67
CA ILE A 133 6.29 15.57 -4.46
C ILE A 133 6.17 14.62 -5.64
N THR A 134 7.23 14.52 -6.43
CA THR A 134 7.31 13.55 -7.52
C THR A 134 7.51 12.13 -7.00
N THR A 135 7.20 11.12 -7.81
CA THR A 135 7.47 9.70 -7.49
C THR A 135 8.94 9.46 -7.15
N GLN A 136 9.86 10.11 -7.89
CA GLN A 136 11.30 10.03 -7.65
C GLN A 136 11.70 10.62 -6.29
N GLU A 137 11.19 11.79 -5.92
CA GLU A 137 11.42 12.39 -4.60
C GLU A 137 10.83 11.52 -3.50
N ALA A 138 9.61 11.00 -3.70
CA ALA A 138 8.98 10.09 -2.75
C ALA A 138 9.82 8.84 -2.52
N ALA A 139 10.35 8.22 -3.58
CA ALA A 139 11.24 7.07 -3.47
C ALA A 139 12.47 7.37 -2.63
N GLN A 140 13.11 8.53 -2.84
CA GLN A 140 14.28 8.95 -2.06
C GLN A 140 13.95 9.15 -0.58
N ILE A 141 12.84 9.84 -0.30
CA ILE A 141 12.39 10.16 1.07
C ILE A 141 12.00 8.88 1.83
N LEU A 142 11.29 7.96 1.18
CA LEU A 142 10.73 6.77 1.82
C LEU A 142 11.71 5.59 1.91
N ASN A 143 12.74 5.53 1.07
CA ASN A 143 13.66 4.38 1.02
C ASN A 143 14.25 3.97 2.39
N PRO A 144 14.67 4.89 3.28
CA PRO A 144 15.17 4.50 4.60
C PRO A 144 14.11 3.82 5.49
N LEU A 145 12.82 4.07 5.23
CA LEU A 145 11.68 3.57 6.00
C LEU A 145 11.14 2.23 5.47
N ILE A 146 11.45 1.88 4.21
CA ILE A 146 11.03 0.63 3.58
C ILE A 146 11.94 -0.51 4.07
N LYS A 147 11.49 -1.23 5.10
CA LYS A 147 12.21 -2.40 5.65
C LYS A 147 11.72 -3.70 4.99
N PRO A 148 12.59 -4.73 4.86
CA PRO A 148 12.15 -6.06 4.46
C PRO A 148 11.22 -6.66 5.52
N LEU A 149 10.24 -7.47 5.08
CA LEU A 149 9.45 -8.26 6.01
C LEU A 149 10.34 -9.34 6.65
N PRO A 150 10.17 -9.63 7.96
CA PRO A 150 10.76 -10.83 8.53
C PRO A 150 10.14 -12.05 7.84
N ALA A 151 10.92 -13.13 7.70
CA ALA A 151 10.38 -14.41 7.22
C ALA A 151 9.18 -14.83 8.07
N PHE A 152 8.08 -15.23 7.43
CA PHE A 152 6.82 -15.55 8.10
C PHE A 152 7.01 -16.52 9.29
N GLU A 153 7.73 -17.62 9.07
CA GLU A 153 8.03 -18.62 10.11
C GLU A 153 8.73 -17.99 11.33
N LYS A 154 9.73 -17.13 11.07
CA LYS A 154 10.45 -16.41 12.13
C LYS A 154 9.53 -15.43 12.86
N ALA A 155 8.65 -14.74 12.13
CA ALA A 155 7.69 -13.82 12.72
C ALA A 155 6.66 -14.53 13.60
N MET A 156 6.27 -15.75 13.22
CA MET A 156 5.33 -16.61 13.98
C MET A 156 6.00 -17.41 15.11
N GLY A 157 7.32 -17.28 15.30
CA GLY A 157 8.06 -18.07 16.29
C GLY A 157 8.14 -19.56 15.96
N MET A 158 7.92 -19.93 14.69
CA MET A 158 7.99 -21.30 14.21
C MET A 158 9.46 -21.68 13.97
N ALA A 159 9.85 -22.86 14.45
CA ALA A 159 11.21 -23.37 14.26
C ALA A 159 11.48 -23.65 12.78
N ASP A 160 12.66 -23.27 12.28
CA ASP A 160 13.08 -23.52 10.89
C ASP A 160 13.11 -25.03 10.62
N SER A 161 12.09 -25.54 9.92
CA SER A 161 11.92 -26.95 9.58
C SER A 161 12.98 -27.47 8.60
N ARG A 162 13.84 -26.59 8.07
CA ARG A 162 14.99 -26.93 7.22
C ARG A 162 16.24 -27.38 7.99
N ARG A 163 16.19 -27.44 9.33
CA ARG A 163 17.22 -28.06 10.19
C ARG A 163 16.71 -29.34 10.84
N ARG A 164 16.37 -30.36 10.05
CA ARG A 164 16.29 -31.76 10.49
C ARG A 164 16.74 -32.69 9.38
#